data_AF-A0A7V5XFS3-F1
#
_entry.id   AF-A0A7V5XFS3-F1
#
_cell.length_a   1.000
_cell.length_b   1.000
_cell.length_c   1.000
_cell.angle_alpha   90.00
_cell.angle_beta   90.00
_cell.angle_gamma   90.00
#
_symmetry.space_group_name_H-M   'P 1'
#
loop_
_entity.id
_entity.type
_entity.pdbx_description
1 polymer ?
#
loop_
_entity_poly.entity_id
_entity_poly.type
_entity_poly.pdbx_seq_one_letter_code
_entity_poly.pdbx_strand_id
1 'polypeptide(L)' 'RIHKSYLVNLDKIKSLISLSDGKIEIHMQDINRILKTSKLGAKRLREILKLKS' A
#
# COMPACT_ATOMS: atom_id res chain seq x y z
N ARG A 1 -7.32 5.16 0.23
CA ARG A 1 -7.41 4.68 1.65
C ARG A 1 -7.00 3.21 1.69
N ILE A 2 -5.96 2.87 2.45
CA ILE A 2 -5.29 1.54 2.39
C ILE A 2 -5.43 0.71 3.67
N HIS A 3 -5.84 1.35 4.76
CA HIS A 3 -6.19 0.71 6.03
C HIS A 3 -7.34 1.50 6.68
N LYS A 4 -8.07 0.93 7.65
CA LYS A 4 -9.14 1.65 8.35
C LYS A 4 -8.62 2.91 9.06
N SER A 5 -7.39 2.84 9.56
CA SER A 5 -6.72 3.89 10.31
C SER A 5 -5.92 4.87 9.45
N TYR A 6 -5.65 4.56 8.17
CA TYR A 6 -4.67 5.30 7.38
C TYR A 6 -5.15 5.60 5.95
N LEU A 7 -5.01 6.87 5.57
CA LEU A 7 -5.05 7.37 4.20
C LEU A 7 -3.60 7.73 3.81
N VAL A 8 -3.19 7.34 2.62
CA VAL A 8 -1.82 7.51 2.12
C VAL A 8 -1.87 8.22 0.77
N ASN A 9 -0.96 9.17 0.57
CA ASN A 9 -0.75 9.81 -0.72
C ASN A 9 0.11 8.90 -1.62
N LEU A 10 -0.40 8.57 -2.81
CA LEU A 10 0.26 7.66 -3.75
C LEU A 10 1.55 8.24 -4.31
N ASP A 11 1.62 9.56 -4.55
CA ASP A 11 2.80 10.22 -5.12
C ASP A 11 4.02 10.19 -4.19
N LYS A 12 3.77 9.98 -2.89
CA LYS A 12 4.79 9.94 -1.84
C LYS A 12 5.22 8.51 -1.50
N ILE A 13 4.76 7.53 -2.26
CA ILE A 13 5.18 6.13 -2.09
C ILE A 13 6.52 5.94 -2.78
N LYS A 14 7.48 5.37 -2.05
CA LYS A 14 8.80 5.01 -2.56
C LYS A 14 8.78 3.64 -3.21
N SER A 15 8.19 2.66 -2.53
CA SER A 15 8.05 1.30 -3.03
C SER A 15 6.90 0.56 -2.36
N LEU A 16 6.45 -0.49 -3.03
CA LEU A 16 5.38 -1.39 -2.60
C LEU A 16 5.91 -2.82 -2.63
N ILE A 17 5.74 -3.53 -1.51
CA ILE A 17 6.17 -4.92 -1.39
C ILE A 17 4.93 -5.77 -1.09
N SER A 18 4.63 -6.74 -1.94
CA SER A 18 3.55 -7.70 -1.67
C SER A 18 4.03 -8.72 -0.64
N LEU A 19 3.26 -8.87 0.44
CA LEU A 19 3.53 -9.85 1.49
C LEU A 19 2.78 -11.16 1.20
N SER A 20 3.31 -12.27 1.71
CA SER A 20 2.74 -13.62 1.55
C SER A 20 1.34 -13.77 2.18
N ASP A 21 0.98 -12.92 3.14
CA ASP A 21 -0.34 -12.89 3.77
C ASP A 21 -1.41 -12.14 2.95
N GLY A 22 -1.06 -11.73 1.73
CA GLY A 22 -1.92 -11.02 0.79
C GLY A 22 -2.00 -9.52 1.01
N LYS A 23 -1.33 -8.98 2.03
CA LYS A 23 -1.20 -7.53 2.26
C LYS A 23 -0.07 -6.95 1.41
N ILE A 24 0.02 -5.64 1.44
CA ILE A 24 1.08 -4.85 0.83
C ILE A 24 1.71 -3.99 1.92
N GLU A 25 3.03 -3.98 1.92
CA GLU A 25 3.86 -3.10 2.70
C GLU A 25 4.25 -1.89 1.85
N ILE A 26 4.02 -0.69 2.38
CA ILE A 26 4.25 0.58 1.71
C ILE A 26 5.40 1.28 2.40
N HIS A 27 6.43 1.59 1.63
CA HIS A 27 7.57 2.38 2.07
C HIS A 27 7.38 3.80 1.54
N MET A 28 7.41 4.79 2.43
CA MET A 28 7.18 6.19 2.07
C MET A 28 8.51 6.88 1.76
N GLN A 29 8.47 7.90 0.88
CA GLN A 29 9.67 8.66 0.51
C GLN A 29 10.13 9.59 1.65
N ASP A 30 9.19 10.36 2.20
CA ASP A 30 9.50 11.49 3.09
C ASP A 30 9.52 11.10 4.58
N ILE A 31 8.99 9.93 4.91
CA ILE A 31 8.94 9.43 6.29
C ILE A 31 9.57 8.05 6.35
N ASN A 32 10.48 7.85 7.31
CA ASN A 32 11.08 6.55 7.59
C ASN A 32 10.09 5.64 8.35
N ARG A 33 8.88 5.51 7.81
CA ARG A 33 7.81 4.66 8.34
C ARG A 33 7.36 3.69 7.27
N ILE A 34 7.21 2.46 7.71
CA ILE A 34 6.68 1.36 6.94
C ILE A 34 5.20 1.22 7.32
N LEU A 35 4.31 1.29 6.32
CA LEU A 35 2.87 1.14 6.51
C LEU A 35 2.42 -0.20 5.96
N LYS A 36 1.54 -0.88 6.69
CA LYS A 36 0.92 -2.13 6.24
C LYS A 36 -0.54 -1.89 5.89
N THR A 37 -0.92 -2.37 4.72
CA THR A 37 -2.32 -2.32 4.25
C THR A 37 -3.17 -3.41 4.92
N SER A 38 -4.49 -3.27 4.92
CA SER A 38 -5.38 -4.42 5.16
C SER A 38 -5.49 -5.27 3.90
N LYS A 39 -5.97 -6.53 3.99
CA LYS A 39 -6.22 -7.38 2.79
C LYS A 39 -7.13 -6.68 1.76
N LEU A 40 -8.22 -6.04 2.23
CA LEU A 40 -9.12 -5.28 1.36
C LEU A 40 -8.46 -4.03 0.77
N GLY A 41 -7.66 -3.32 1.58
CA GLY A 41 -6.91 -2.16 1.13
C GLY A 41 -5.85 -2.52 0.08
N ALA A 42 -5.17 -3.66 0.25
CA ALA A 42 -4.23 -4.20 -0.72
C ALA A 42 -4.91 -4.50 -2.06
N LYS A 43 -6.07 -5.17 -2.06
CA LYS A 43 -6.84 -5.44 -3.29
C LYS A 43 -7.18 -4.15 -4.04
N ARG A 44 -7.78 -3.18 -3.34
CA ARG A 44 -8.10 -1.86 -3.91
C ARG A 44 -6.87 -1.11 -4.42
N LEU A 45 -5.75 -1.20 -3.70
CA LEU A 45 -4.50 -0.55 -4.11
C LEU A 45 -3.97 -1.15 -5.42
N ARG A 46 -4.01 -2.48 -5.59
CA ARG A 46 -3.62 -3.13 -6.86
C ARG A 46 -4.50 -2.69 -8.02
N GLU A 47 -5.82 -2.63 -7.80
CA GLU A 47 -6.80 -2.16 -8.79
C GLU A 47 -6.53 -0.71 -9.21
N ILE A 48 -6.31 0.20 -8.24
CA ILE A 48 -6.03 1.62 -8.50
C ILE A 48 -4.73 1.80 -9.28
N LEU A 49 -3.68 1.07 -8.91
CA LEU A 49 -2.38 1.14 -9.57
C LEU A 49 -2.40 0.49 -10.95
N LYS A 50 -3.53 -0.11 -11.38
CA LYS A 50 -3.66 -0.87 -12.62
C LYS A 50 -2.52 -1.87 -12.82
N LEU A 51 -1.98 -2.40 -11.71
CA LEU A 51 -1.04 -3.50 -11.74
C LEU A 51 -1.85 -4.70 -12.21
N LYS A 52 -1.90 -4.90 -13.52
CA LYS A 52 -2.55 -6.05 -14.15
C LYS A 52 -1.94 -7.31 -13.55
N SER A 53 -2.82 -8.19 -13.08
CA SER A 53 -2.47 -9.60 -12.84
C SER A 53 -2.16 -10.28 -14.16
#